data_AF-A0A485KHK4-F1
#
_entry.id   AF-A0A485KHK4-F1
#
_cell.length_a   1.000
_cell.length_b   1.000
_cell.length_c   1.000
_cell.angle_alpha   90.00
_cell.angle_beta   90.00
_cell.angle_gamma   90.00
#
_symmetry.space_group_name_H-M   'P 1'
#
loop_
_entity.id
_entity.type
_entity.pdbx_description
1 polymer ?
#
loop_
_entity_poly.entity_id
_entity_poly.type
_entity_poly.pdbx_seq_one_letter_code
_entity_poly.pdbx_strand_id
1 'polypeptide(L)'
;MLAAAAAHDATCRLPPPLLSSPMAPSCAIPYRQEVVAQDPYIVVLHGPILSLDIANLLNTYRPRIDVSASRYSASMYLNWTTEPQIASIAARVVPTIESFFPDALVRIESVALTRYATGQSYGWHLDAYNMQTLESRALTFLVYLTDVPHGGGGETVFAHVASDGSRIAADSTLARACEASSRHTKVSPHAGRALLFRNVAGAVATHGSCVLHGPVKWIMQFWMSI
;
A
#
# COMPACT_ATOMS: atom_id res chain seq x y z
N MET A 1 13.11 -23.09 0.69
CA MET A 1 12.48 -23.43 -0.60
C MET A 1 11.97 -22.12 -1.16
N LEU A 2 12.68 -21.50 -2.12
CA LEU A 2 12.35 -20.17 -2.64
C LEU A 2 11.04 -20.24 -3.42
N ALA A 3 10.02 -19.50 -2.99
CA ALA A 3 8.79 -19.34 -3.74
C ALA A 3 9.08 -18.59 -5.04
N ALA A 4 8.68 -19.17 -6.17
CA ALA A 4 8.84 -18.55 -7.48
C ALA A 4 7.92 -17.33 -7.60
N ALA A 5 8.48 -16.18 -7.99
CA ALA A 5 7.71 -15.01 -8.37
C ALA A 5 6.88 -15.34 -9.62
N ALA A 6 5.57 -15.50 -9.47
CA ALA A 6 4.66 -15.63 -10.60
C ALA A 6 4.46 -14.25 -11.25
N ALA A 7 4.95 -14.07 -12.48
CA ALA A 7 4.56 -12.94 -13.31
C ALA A 7 3.12 -13.19 -13.78
N HIS A 8 2.17 -12.36 -13.36
CA HIS A 8 0.86 -12.31 -13.99
C HIS A 8 1.03 -11.55 -15.31
N ASP A 9 1.15 -12.28 -16.42
CA ASP A 9 1.16 -11.70 -17.76
C ASP A 9 -0.28 -11.45 -18.22
N ALA A 10 -0.89 -10.41 -17.65
CA ALA A 10 -2.19 -9.92 -18.10
C ALA A 10 -2.00 -9.06 -19.36
N THR A 11 -1.62 -9.67 -20.49
CA THR A 11 -1.57 -8.95 -21.78
C THR A 11 -2.98 -8.64 -22.26
N CYS A 12 -3.40 -7.37 -22.20
CA CYS A 12 -4.61 -6.91 -22.87
C CYS A 12 -4.45 -6.99 -24.40
N ARG A 13 -5.29 -7.79 -25.07
CA ARG A 13 -5.57 -7.57 -26.50
C ARG A 13 -6.62 -6.46 -26.60
N LEU A 14 -6.28 -5.37 -27.29
CA LEU A 14 -7.25 -4.33 -27.64
C LEU A 14 -8.39 -4.97 -28.45
N PRO A 15 -9.68 -4.77 -28.09
CA PRO A 15 -10.77 -5.16 -28.97
C PRO A 15 -10.76 -4.26 -30.22
N PRO A 16 -11.13 -4.79 -31.40
CA PRO A 16 -11.28 -3.98 -32.60
C PRO A 16 -12.36 -2.89 -32.38
N PRO A 17 -12.26 -1.74 -33.05
CA PRO A 17 -13.10 -0.59 -32.77
C PRO A 17 -14.53 -0.89 -33.21
N LEU A 18 -15.42 -1.12 -32.24
CA LEU A 18 -16.87 -1.09 -32.47
C LEU A 18 -17.53 -0.15 -31.47
N LEU A 19 -18.57 0.50 -31.98
CA LEU A 19 -19.17 1.73 -31.48
C LEU A 19 -19.73 1.63 -30.05
N SER A 20 -19.57 2.77 -29.35
CA SER A 20 -20.34 3.23 -28.19
C SER A 20 -20.38 2.33 -26.95
N SER A 21 -19.35 2.48 -26.09
CA SER A 21 -19.49 2.28 -24.65
C SER A 21 -18.53 3.24 -23.92
N PRO A 22 -18.96 4.01 -22.90
CA PRO A 22 -18.11 5.02 -22.26
C PRO A 22 -17.34 4.44 -21.07
N MET A 23 -16.61 3.34 -21.25
CA MET A 23 -15.48 3.00 -20.38
C MET A 23 -14.47 2.24 -21.24
N ALA A 24 -13.46 2.95 -21.72
CA ALA A 24 -12.31 2.29 -22.33
C ALA A 24 -11.70 1.33 -21.29
N PRO A 25 -11.35 0.08 -21.65
CA PRO A 25 -10.64 -0.81 -20.75
C PRO A 25 -9.30 -0.13 -20.39
N SER A 26 -9.19 0.32 -19.14
CA SER A 26 -7.94 0.75 -18.53
C SER A 26 -7.00 -0.44 -18.58
N CYS A 27 -6.06 -0.45 -19.53
CA CYS A 27 -5.06 -1.51 -19.60
C CYS A 27 -4.32 -1.53 -18.26
N ALA A 28 -4.46 -2.62 -17.51
CA ALA A 28 -3.70 -2.82 -16.29
C ALA A 28 -2.21 -2.72 -16.64
N ILE A 29 -1.47 -1.89 -15.90
CA ILE A 29 -0.02 -1.78 -16.06
C ILE A 29 0.56 -3.12 -15.66
N PRO A 30 1.46 -3.74 -16.46
CA PRO A 30 2.15 -4.94 -16.04
C PRO A 30 2.89 -4.69 -14.73
N TYR A 31 2.58 -5.48 -13.71
CA TYR A 31 3.24 -5.43 -12.41
C TYR A 31 3.79 -6.81 -12.06
N ARG A 32 4.86 -6.83 -11.26
CA ARG A 32 5.32 -8.07 -10.62
C ARG A 32 4.72 -8.14 -9.22
N GLN A 33 4.30 -9.32 -8.79
CA GLN A 33 3.84 -9.56 -7.43
C GLN A 33 4.76 -10.53 -6.67
N GLU A 34 4.81 -10.35 -5.37
CA GLU A 34 5.46 -11.24 -4.41
C GLU A 34 4.51 -11.46 -3.22
N VAL A 35 4.08 -12.69 -2.99
CA VAL A 35 3.29 -13.03 -1.80
C VAL A 35 4.24 -13.15 -0.64
N VAL A 36 4.10 -12.24 0.33
CA VAL A 36 4.97 -12.17 1.51
C VAL A 36 4.43 -13.04 2.63
N ALA A 37 3.11 -13.08 2.80
CA ALA A 37 2.44 -13.92 3.77
C ALA A 37 1.03 -14.31 3.30
N GLN A 38 0.59 -15.50 3.72
CA GLN A 38 -0.78 -15.97 3.46
C GLN A 38 -1.73 -15.64 4.62
N ASP A 39 -1.21 -15.51 5.84
CA ASP A 39 -1.98 -15.23 7.05
C ASP A 39 -1.22 -14.27 7.99
N PRO A 40 -1.62 -12.98 8.07
CA PRO A 40 -2.56 -12.29 7.17
C PRO A 40 -2.06 -12.27 5.71
N TYR A 41 -2.98 -12.15 4.76
CA TYR A 41 -2.62 -12.06 3.34
C TYR A 41 -1.91 -10.73 3.06
N ILE A 42 -0.65 -10.79 2.63
CA ILE A 42 0.21 -9.65 2.32
C ILE A 42 0.93 -9.90 0.99
N VAL A 43 0.80 -8.95 0.07
CA VAL A 43 1.43 -8.98 -1.25
C VAL A 43 2.19 -7.69 -1.49
N VAL A 44 3.41 -7.81 -1.99
CA VAL A 44 4.18 -6.69 -2.53
C VAL A 44 3.99 -6.64 -4.04
N LEU A 45 3.69 -5.46 -4.56
CA LEU A 45 3.50 -5.19 -5.98
C LEU A 45 4.59 -4.23 -6.46
N HIS A 46 5.22 -4.56 -7.58
CA HIS A 46 6.26 -3.74 -8.20
C HIS A 46 5.71 -3.11 -9.47
N GLY A 47 5.63 -1.78 -9.48
CA GLY A 47 5.15 -1.00 -10.62
C GLY A 47 3.62 -0.95 -10.84
N PRO A 48 2.73 -1.10 -9.84
CA PRO A 48 1.28 -1.01 -10.09
C PRO A 48 0.82 0.43 -10.40
N ILE A 49 1.70 1.44 -10.28
CA ILE A 49 1.43 2.85 -10.58
C ILE A 49 2.58 3.44 -11.40
N LEU A 50 2.26 4.37 -12.31
CA LEU A 50 3.24 5.03 -13.16
C LEU A 50 4.10 6.03 -12.39
N SER A 51 5.40 6.10 -12.71
CA SER A 51 6.30 7.12 -12.15
C SER A 51 5.84 8.55 -12.43
N LEU A 52 5.16 8.79 -13.57
CA LEU A 52 4.59 10.08 -13.91
C LEU A 52 3.44 10.47 -12.96
N ASP A 53 2.59 9.52 -12.56
CA ASP A 53 1.52 9.77 -11.59
C ASP A 53 2.11 10.18 -10.24
N ILE A 54 3.16 9.48 -9.80
CA ILE A 54 3.88 9.77 -8.56
C ILE A 54 4.46 11.19 -8.60
N ALA A 55 5.18 11.53 -9.67
CA ALA A 55 5.79 12.85 -9.83
C ALA A 55 4.74 13.97 -9.80
N ASN A 56 3.66 13.81 -10.58
CA ASN A 56 2.56 14.77 -10.60
C ASN A 56 1.92 14.92 -9.22
N LEU A 57 1.76 13.81 -8.48
CA LEU A 57 1.08 13.83 -7.18
C LEU A 57 1.93 14.56 -6.15
N LEU A 58 3.22 14.26 -6.09
CA LEU A 58 4.13 14.97 -5.21
C LEU A 58 4.24 16.46 -5.58
N ASN A 59 4.29 16.82 -6.87
CA ASN A 59 4.35 18.23 -7.29
C ASN A 59 3.10 19.02 -6.85
N THR A 60 1.91 18.42 -6.95
CA THR A 60 0.65 19.07 -6.61
C THR A 60 0.47 19.26 -5.11
N TYR A 61 0.70 18.22 -4.31
CA TYR A 61 0.27 18.20 -2.90
C TYR A 61 1.38 18.45 -1.89
N ARG A 62 2.65 18.28 -2.26
CA ARG A 62 3.79 18.46 -1.33
C ARG A 62 3.74 19.80 -0.58
N PRO A 63 3.52 20.97 -1.22
CA PRO A 63 3.48 22.25 -0.51
C PRO A 63 2.41 22.33 0.58
N ARG A 64 1.32 21.57 0.46
CA ARG A 64 0.19 21.60 1.41
C ARG A 64 0.46 20.74 2.66
N ILE A 65 1.32 19.74 2.56
CA ILE A 65 1.62 18.80 3.65
C ILE A 65 2.94 19.16 4.34
N ASP A 66 3.93 19.66 3.61
CA ASP A 66 5.25 19.99 4.16
C ASP A 66 5.21 21.09 5.24
N VAL A 67 4.16 21.90 5.26
CA VAL A 67 3.93 22.91 6.31
C VAL A 67 3.50 22.32 7.66
N SER A 68 3.22 21.01 7.72
CA SER A 68 2.79 20.37 8.96
C SER A 68 3.91 20.25 9.99
N ALA A 69 3.62 20.67 11.22
CA ALA A 69 4.51 20.54 12.38
C ALA A 69 4.31 19.22 13.17
N SER A 70 3.61 18.24 12.60
CA SER A 70 3.34 16.96 13.26
C SER A 70 4.64 16.26 13.68
N ARG A 71 4.60 15.52 14.80
CA ARG A 71 5.73 14.71 15.28
C ARG A 71 5.67 13.24 14.86
N TYR A 72 4.54 12.79 14.31
CA TYR A 72 4.31 11.38 13.94
C TYR A 72 4.31 11.19 12.43
N SER A 73 3.44 11.90 11.72
CA SER A 73 3.35 11.97 10.27
C SER A 73 2.43 13.14 9.88
N ALA A 74 2.47 13.57 8.63
CA ALA A 74 1.55 14.58 8.11
C ALA A 74 0.70 13.95 7.00
N SER A 75 -0.63 13.97 7.15
CA SER A 75 -1.55 13.32 6.21
C SER A 75 -2.62 14.29 5.73
N MET A 76 -3.10 14.07 4.51
CA MET A 76 -4.34 14.66 4.02
C MET A 76 -5.18 13.59 3.33
N TYR A 77 -6.50 13.70 3.46
CA TYR A 77 -7.43 12.93 2.66
C TYR A 77 -7.59 13.60 1.29
N LEU A 78 -7.65 12.78 0.25
CA LEU A 78 -7.79 13.18 -1.14
C LEU A 78 -9.18 12.77 -1.63
N ASN A 79 -9.82 13.64 -2.41
CA ASN A 79 -11.10 13.33 -3.00
C ASN A 79 -10.91 12.58 -4.33
N TRP A 80 -10.96 11.25 -4.27
CA TRP A 80 -10.71 10.39 -5.42
C TRP A 80 -11.81 10.44 -6.50
N THR A 81 -13.01 10.95 -6.19
CA THR A 81 -14.11 11.05 -7.16
C THR A 81 -14.12 12.38 -7.91
N THR A 82 -13.64 13.46 -7.30
CA THR A 82 -13.67 14.80 -7.91
C THR A 82 -12.30 15.30 -8.38
N GLU A 83 -11.19 14.75 -7.88
CA GLU A 83 -9.85 15.13 -8.30
C GLU A 83 -9.38 14.23 -9.46
N PRO A 84 -9.28 14.73 -10.71
CA PRO A 84 -9.07 13.89 -11.89
C PRO A 84 -7.78 13.06 -11.84
N GLN A 85 -6.74 13.63 -11.23
CA GLN A 85 -5.47 12.96 -11.03
C GLN A 85 -5.60 11.73 -10.12
N ILE A 86 -6.36 11.86 -9.03
CA ILE A 86 -6.57 10.79 -8.05
C ILE A 86 -7.52 9.74 -8.63
N ALA A 87 -8.56 10.18 -9.35
CA ALA A 87 -9.47 9.30 -10.08
C ALA A 87 -8.74 8.42 -11.11
N SER A 88 -7.78 8.99 -11.85
CA SER A 88 -6.96 8.24 -12.82
C SER A 88 -6.14 7.14 -12.13
N ILE A 89 -5.53 7.45 -10.98
CA ILE A 89 -4.78 6.45 -10.19
C ILE A 89 -5.74 5.37 -9.66
N ALA A 90 -6.88 5.75 -9.09
CA ALA A 90 -7.89 4.82 -8.61
C ALA A 90 -8.38 3.85 -9.70
N ALA A 91 -8.55 4.33 -10.94
CA ALA A 91 -8.95 3.52 -12.10
C ALA A 91 -7.89 2.47 -12.52
N ARG A 92 -6.66 2.53 -11.99
CA ARG A 92 -5.62 1.49 -12.13
C ARG A 92 -5.54 0.59 -10.91
N VAL A 93 -5.67 1.17 -9.73
CA VAL A 93 -5.60 0.47 -8.45
C VAL A 93 -6.75 -0.52 -8.27
N VAL A 94 -8.00 -0.11 -8.57
CA VAL A 94 -9.18 -0.96 -8.33
C VAL A 94 -9.13 -2.27 -9.15
N PRO A 95 -8.94 -2.24 -10.49
CA PRO A 95 -8.85 -3.48 -11.26
C PRO A 95 -7.68 -4.37 -10.84
N THR A 96 -6.56 -3.76 -10.42
CA THR A 96 -5.41 -4.51 -9.89
C THR A 96 -5.81 -5.30 -8.65
N ILE A 97 -6.56 -4.69 -7.73
CA ILE A 97 -6.98 -5.34 -6.47
C ILE A 97 -8.09 -6.36 -6.72
N GLU A 98 -9.06 -6.06 -7.59
CA GLU A 98 -10.13 -6.99 -7.98
C GLU A 98 -9.57 -8.30 -8.54
N SER A 99 -8.42 -8.27 -9.22
CA SER A 99 -7.76 -9.49 -9.71
C SER A 99 -7.33 -10.47 -8.61
N PHE A 100 -7.15 -10.01 -7.36
CA PHE A 100 -6.88 -10.86 -6.20
C PHE A 100 -8.16 -11.39 -5.53
N PHE A 101 -9.31 -10.77 -5.79
CA PHE A 101 -10.58 -11.04 -5.14
C PHE A 101 -11.73 -11.07 -6.17
N PRO A 102 -11.72 -12.03 -7.12
CA PRO A 102 -12.62 -12.02 -8.28
C PRO A 102 -14.11 -12.08 -7.93
N ASP A 103 -14.44 -12.61 -6.75
CA ASP A 103 -15.82 -12.76 -6.27
C ASP A 103 -16.26 -11.62 -5.33
N ALA A 104 -15.43 -10.60 -5.13
CA ALA A 104 -15.69 -9.54 -4.16
C ALA A 104 -15.83 -8.15 -4.81
N LEU A 105 -16.67 -7.30 -4.23
CA LEU A 105 -16.91 -5.96 -4.76
C LEU A 105 -16.04 -4.95 -4.02
N VAL A 106 -14.91 -4.60 -4.63
CA VAL A 106 -13.96 -3.64 -4.06
C VAL A 106 -14.56 -2.22 -4.10
N ARG A 107 -14.63 -1.56 -2.94
CA ARG A 107 -15.09 -0.17 -2.83
C ARG A 107 -14.05 0.68 -2.12
N ILE A 108 -13.58 1.74 -2.77
CA ILE A 108 -12.71 2.73 -2.12
C ILE A 108 -13.53 3.52 -1.11
N GLU A 109 -13.14 3.43 0.16
CA GLU A 109 -13.74 4.21 1.24
C GLU A 109 -13.05 5.57 1.39
N SER A 110 -11.71 5.56 1.33
CA SER A 110 -10.92 6.77 1.48
C SER A 110 -9.55 6.62 0.86
N VAL A 111 -8.99 7.75 0.44
CA VAL A 111 -7.64 7.86 -0.10
C VAL A 111 -6.89 8.91 0.72
N ALA A 112 -5.69 8.59 1.18
CA ALA A 112 -4.84 9.53 1.89
C ALA A 112 -3.44 9.61 1.28
N LEU A 113 -2.87 10.80 1.35
CA LEU A 113 -1.47 11.06 1.09
C LEU A 113 -0.79 11.40 2.41
N THR A 114 0.30 10.70 2.71
CA THR A 114 1.02 10.84 3.98
C THR A 114 2.51 11.03 3.77
N ARG A 115 3.08 11.94 4.55
CA ARG A 115 4.51 12.22 4.63
C ARG A 115 5.07 11.86 6.01
N TYR A 116 6.23 11.23 5.99
CA TYR A 116 7.14 11.09 7.13
C TYR A 116 8.43 11.86 6.84
N ALA A 117 8.86 12.71 7.76
CA ALA A 117 10.19 13.31 7.82
C ALA A 117 11.11 12.53 8.75
N THR A 118 12.40 12.87 8.76
CA THR A 118 13.37 12.26 9.67
C THR A 118 12.89 12.30 11.13
N GLY A 119 12.99 11.16 11.81
CA GLY A 119 12.52 10.93 13.18
C GLY A 119 11.05 10.55 13.31
N GLN A 120 10.26 10.67 12.24
CA GLN A 120 8.83 10.33 12.24
C GLN A 120 8.59 8.82 12.08
N SER A 121 7.49 8.34 12.62
CA SER A 121 7.11 6.92 12.65
C SER A 121 5.59 6.78 12.84
N TYR A 122 5.05 5.57 12.72
CA TYR A 122 3.64 5.31 13.06
C TYR A 122 3.53 4.01 13.84
N GLY A 123 2.89 4.10 15.02
CA GLY A 123 2.78 3.00 15.98
C GLY A 123 2.05 1.78 15.41
N TRP A 124 2.06 0.68 16.17
CA TRP A 124 1.23 -0.48 15.85
C TRP A 124 -0.24 -0.08 15.78
N HIS A 125 -0.89 -0.39 14.66
CA HIS A 125 -2.29 -0.11 14.45
C HIS A 125 -2.91 -1.12 13.48
N LEU A 126 -4.24 -1.08 13.45
CA LEU A 126 -5.05 -1.69 12.42
C LEU A 126 -5.77 -0.61 11.66
N ASP A 127 -5.89 -0.82 10.35
CA ASP A 127 -6.64 0.11 9.51
C ASP A 127 -8.15 -0.08 9.64
N ALA A 128 -8.60 -1.31 9.92
CA ALA A 128 -10.00 -1.63 10.13
C ALA A 128 -10.57 -0.88 11.36
N TYR A 129 -11.69 -0.18 11.16
CA TYR A 129 -12.37 0.56 12.23
C TYR A 129 -13.01 -0.38 13.27
N ASN A 130 -13.47 -1.56 12.82
CA ASN A 130 -14.11 -2.54 13.68
C ASN A 130 -13.52 -3.93 13.41
N MET A 131 -12.78 -4.45 14.40
CA MET A 131 -12.15 -5.77 14.31
C MET A 131 -13.13 -6.94 14.32
N GLN A 132 -14.38 -6.72 14.74
CA GLN A 132 -15.40 -7.76 14.84
C GLN A 132 -16.20 -7.88 13.54
N THR A 133 -16.61 -6.75 12.94
CA THR A 133 -17.42 -6.76 11.72
C THR A 133 -16.58 -6.67 10.46
N LEU A 134 -15.43 -5.99 10.51
CA LEU A 134 -14.55 -5.72 9.36
C LEU A 134 -15.28 -5.09 8.17
N GLU A 135 -16.46 -4.52 8.40
CA GLU A 135 -17.34 -3.88 7.40
C GLU A 135 -16.71 -2.62 6.78
N SER A 136 -15.56 -2.18 7.28
CA SER A 136 -14.83 -1.04 6.73
C SER A 136 -13.33 -1.28 6.78
N ARG A 137 -12.65 -0.98 5.67
CA ARG A 137 -11.19 -1.12 5.48
C ARG A 137 -10.70 -2.56 5.61
N ALA A 138 -11.43 -3.49 5.01
CA ALA A 138 -11.05 -4.89 4.87
C ALA A 138 -9.76 -5.07 4.06
N LEU A 139 -9.46 -4.16 3.13
CA LEU A 139 -8.22 -4.11 2.38
C LEU A 139 -7.54 -2.75 2.54
N THR A 140 -6.21 -2.80 2.60
CA THR A 140 -5.37 -1.62 2.44
C THR A 140 -4.43 -1.82 1.25
N PHE A 141 -4.40 -0.82 0.38
CA PHE A 141 -3.40 -0.69 -0.68
C PHE A 141 -2.53 0.53 -0.41
N LEU A 142 -1.27 0.31 -0.04
CA LEU A 142 -0.30 1.34 0.32
C LEU A 142 0.78 1.40 -0.74
N VAL A 143 0.96 2.56 -1.37
CA VAL A 143 1.98 2.79 -2.40
C VAL A 143 3.07 3.68 -1.82
N TYR A 144 4.32 3.29 -1.98
CA TYR A 144 5.46 4.16 -1.71
C TYR A 144 5.68 5.10 -2.90
N LEU A 145 5.77 6.40 -2.61
CA LEU A 145 5.93 7.46 -3.61
C LEU A 145 7.36 7.99 -3.67
N THR A 146 8.22 7.58 -2.75
CA THR A 146 9.64 7.95 -2.71
C THR A 146 10.49 6.75 -2.34
N ASP A 147 11.70 6.72 -2.87
CA ASP A 147 12.74 5.81 -2.41
C ASP A 147 13.29 6.29 -1.07
N VAL A 148 13.45 5.35 -0.13
CA VAL A 148 14.28 5.56 1.07
C VAL A 148 15.52 4.70 0.92
N PRO A 149 16.74 5.28 1.00
CA PRO A 149 17.98 4.51 0.87
C PRO A 149 18.08 3.38 1.90
N HIS A 150 18.83 2.33 1.58
CA HIS A 150 19.10 1.24 2.51
C HIS A 150 19.66 1.76 3.84
N GLY A 151 19.10 1.31 4.96
CA GLY A 151 19.43 1.82 6.30
C GLY A 151 18.76 3.15 6.66
N GLY A 152 18.01 3.76 5.73
CA GLY A 152 17.23 4.97 5.96
C GLY A 152 15.94 4.76 6.76
N GLY A 153 15.62 3.53 7.16
CA GLY A 153 14.45 3.20 7.96
C GLY A 153 13.13 3.40 7.19
N GLY A 154 12.06 3.69 7.94
CA GLY A 154 10.75 3.95 7.36
C GLY A 154 10.07 2.72 6.74
N GLU A 155 10.54 1.50 7.00
CA GLU A 155 9.90 0.27 6.55
C GLU A 155 8.46 0.16 7.06
N THR A 156 7.57 -0.42 6.26
CA THR A 156 6.30 -0.93 6.80
C THR A 156 6.59 -2.31 7.39
N VAL A 157 6.29 -2.49 8.67
CA VAL A 157 6.55 -3.72 9.42
C VAL A 157 5.24 -4.32 9.91
N PHE A 158 5.14 -5.65 9.94
CA PHE A 158 3.93 -6.38 10.35
C PHE A 158 4.17 -7.13 11.65
N ALA A 159 3.29 -6.95 12.64
CA ALA A 159 3.49 -7.45 14.00
C ALA A 159 3.32 -8.98 14.11
N HIS A 160 2.54 -9.57 13.20
CA HIS A 160 2.17 -11.00 13.26
C HIS A 160 2.88 -11.86 12.22
N VAL A 161 3.86 -11.32 11.49
CA VAL A 161 4.46 -12.01 10.33
C VAL A 161 5.98 -12.02 10.46
N ALA A 162 6.57 -13.21 10.45
CA ALA A 162 8.01 -13.39 10.40
C ALA A 162 8.56 -13.18 8.99
N SER A 163 9.88 -13.01 8.85
CA SER A 163 10.56 -12.73 7.58
C SER A 163 10.50 -13.88 6.57
N ASP A 164 10.12 -15.08 7.01
CA ASP A 164 9.83 -16.23 6.15
C ASP A 164 8.35 -16.35 5.75
N GLY A 165 7.52 -15.36 6.13
CA GLY A 165 6.09 -15.33 5.87
C GLY A 165 5.23 -16.13 6.86
N SER A 166 5.84 -16.80 7.84
CA SER A 166 5.11 -17.54 8.87
C SER A 166 4.48 -16.60 9.91
N ARG A 167 3.40 -17.06 10.54
CA ARG A 167 2.70 -16.31 11.58
C ARG A 167 3.46 -16.37 12.90
N ILE A 168 3.59 -15.21 13.57
CA ILE A 168 4.19 -15.07 14.90
C ILE A 168 3.27 -14.29 15.84
N ALA A 169 3.52 -14.42 17.15
CA ALA A 169 2.86 -13.60 18.16
C ALA A 169 3.32 -12.14 18.05
N ALA A 170 2.40 -11.19 18.22
CA ALA A 170 2.73 -9.77 18.32
C ALA A 170 3.14 -9.39 19.74
N ASP A 171 4.27 -9.94 20.19
CA ASP A 171 4.84 -9.71 21.52
C ASP A 171 5.92 -8.61 21.54
N SER A 172 6.31 -8.12 20.36
CA SER A 172 7.43 -7.21 20.19
C SER A 172 6.98 -5.76 20.09
N THR A 173 7.72 -4.86 20.74
CA THR A 173 7.55 -3.41 20.53
C THR A 173 7.90 -3.05 19.09
N LEU A 174 7.31 -1.96 18.57
CA LEU A 174 7.61 -1.50 17.20
C LEU A 174 9.11 -1.27 17.01
N ALA A 175 9.78 -0.65 17.99
CA ALA A 175 11.23 -0.42 17.95
C ALA A 175 12.02 -1.73 17.74
N ARG A 176 11.69 -2.78 18.50
CA ARG A 176 12.34 -4.09 18.35
C ARG A 176 12.00 -4.76 17.02
N ALA A 177 10.76 -4.63 16.55
CA ALA A 177 10.37 -5.17 15.25
C ALA A 177 11.10 -4.49 14.08
N CYS A 178 11.48 -3.22 14.25
CA CYS A 178 12.22 -2.42 13.27
C CYS A 178 13.74 -2.66 13.28
N GLU A 179 14.30 -3.31 14.30
CA GLU A 179 15.73 -3.62 14.33
C GLU A 179 16.15 -4.46 13.11
N ALA A 180 17.40 -4.30 12.65
CA ALA A 180 17.92 -5.05 11.51
C ALA A 180 17.86 -6.57 11.74
N SER A 181 18.18 -7.02 12.96
CA SER A 181 18.14 -8.42 13.41
C SER A 181 16.74 -8.96 13.72
N SER A 182 15.71 -8.12 13.63
CA SER A 182 14.33 -8.53 13.86
C SER A 182 13.91 -9.61 12.87
N ARG A 183 13.23 -10.64 13.38
CA ARG A 183 12.60 -11.68 12.56
C ARG A 183 11.30 -11.23 11.90
N HIS A 184 10.83 -10.00 12.12
CA HIS A 184 9.55 -9.53 11.54
C HIS A 184 9.71 -9.25 10.05
N THR A 185 8.64 -9.49 9.28
CA THR A 185 8.53 -9.04 7.91
C THR A 185 8.54 -7.51 7.87
N LYS A 186 9.42 -6.97 7.03
CA LYS A 186 9.61 -5.54 6.77
C LYS A 186 9.61 -5.31 5.27
N VAL A 187 8.91 -4.28 4.82
CA VAL A 187 8.92 -3.84 3.42
C VAL A 187 9.49 -2.44 3.33
N SER A 188 10.61 -2.35 2.61
CA SER A 188 11.34 -1.09 2.42
C SER A 188 10.62 -0.16 1.44
N PRO A 189 10.63 1.17 1.69
CA PRO A 189 10.03 2.13 0.79
C PRO A 189 10.83 2.28 -0.51
N HIS A 190 10.19 1.93 -1.63
CA HIS A 190 10.72 2.15 -2.97
C HIS A 190 9.65 2.75 -3.86
N ALA A 191 9.94 3.84 -4.55
CA ALA A 191 8.96 4.56 -5.35
C ALA A 191 8.30 3.62 -6.38
N GLY A 192 6.97 3.63 -6.43
CA GLY A 192 6.20 2.77 -7.31
C GLY A 192 6.10 1.30 -6.86
N ARG A 193 6.60 0.95 -5.67
CA ARG A 193 6.25 -0.31 -5.00
C ARG A 193 5.00 -0.11 -4.16
N ALA A 194 4.14 -1.11 -4.10
CA ALA A 194 2.95 -1.09 -3.26
C ALA A 194 2.84 -2.34 -2.40
N LEU A 195 2.00 -2.24 -1.37
CA LEU A 195 1.57 -3.28 -0.48
C LEU A 195 0.06 -3.43 -0.61
N LEU A 196 -0.40 -4.64 -0.85
CA LEU A 196 -1.80 -5.02 -0.65
C LEU A 196 -1.84 -5.95 0.56
N PHE A 197 -2.63 -5.60 1.58
CA PHE A 197 -2.84 -6.48 2.71
C PHE A 197 -4.30 -6.47 3.17
N ARG A 198 -4.71 -7.60 3.72
CA ARG A 198 -6.10 -7.87 4.12
C ARG A 198 -6.25 -7.97 5.63
N ASN A 199 -7.34 -7.40 6.13
CA ASN A 199 -7.81 -7.56 7.49
C ASN A 199 -8.99 -8.56 7.48
N VAL A 200 -8.80 -9.74 8.09
CA VAL A 200 -9.85 -10.74 8.31
C VAL A 200 -9.91 -11.15 9.77
N ALA A 201 -11.07 -11.63 10.23
CA ALA A 201 -11.28 -11.95 11.63
C ALA A 201 -10.30 -13.06 12.05
N GLY A 202 -9.55 -12.83 13.12
CA GLY A 202 -8.49 -13.75 13.57
C GLY A 202 -7.19 -13.68 12.77
N ALA A 203 -7.12 -12.91 11.68
CA ALA A 203 -5.98 -12.84 10.76
C ALA A 203 -5.81 -11.39 10.26
N VAL A 204 -5.48 -10.50 11.19
CA VAL A 204 -5.40 -9.05 10.96
C VAL A 204 -3.97 -8.60 10.65
N ALA A 205 -3.85 -7.65 9.73
CA ALA A 205 -2.57 -7.09 9.32
C ALA A 205 -2.15 -5.92 10.23
N THR A 206 -1.98 -6.20 11.53
CA THR A 206 -1.42 -5.22 12.47
C THR A 206 -0.05 -4.80 11.97
N HIS A 207 0.11 -3.51 11.69
CA HIS A 207 1.31 -2.99 11.06
C HIS A 207 1.69 -1.62 11.63
N GLY A 208 2.88 -1.16 11.27
CA GLY A 208 3.43 0.13 11.68
C GLY A 208 4.45 0.63 10.66
N SER A 209 4.87 1.87 10.83
CA SER A 209 5.99 2.45 10.09
C SER A 209 7.16 2.62 11.03
N CYS A 210 8.29 2.00 10.69
CA CYS A 210 9.55 2.22 11.39
C CYS A 210 9.96 3.69 11.36
N VAL A 211 10.82 4.07 12.31
CA VAL A 211 11.38 5.43 12.36
C VAL A 211 12.10 5.71 11.05
N LEU A 212 11.78 6.83 10.42
CA LEU A 212 12.51 7.30 9.25
C LEU A 212 13.83 7.94 9.68
N HIS A 213 14.94 7.38 9.23
CA HIS A 213 16.27 7.96 9.37
C HIS A 213 16.72 8.70 8.10
N GLY A 214 16.08 8.41 6.96
CA GLY A 214 16.26 9.09 5.68
C GLY A 214 15.59 10.47 5.59
N PRO A 215 15.65 11.12 4.42
CA PRO A 215 15.20 12.51 4.26
C PRO A 215 13.68 12.64 4.33
N VAL A 216 12.96 11.83 3.55
CA VAL A 216 11.49 11.85 3.50
C VAL A 216 10.95 10.53 2.97
N LYS A 217 9.81 10.09 3.51
CA LYS A 217 9.01 9.00 2.97
C LYS A 217 7.62 9.54 2.66
N TRP A 218 7.17 9.35 1.43
CA TRP A 218 5.80 9.63 1.02
C TRP A 218 5.07 8.33 0.70
N ILE A 219 3.83 8.22 1.15
CA ILE A 219 2.94 7.11 0.82
C ILE A 219 1.57 7.62 0.38
N MET A 220 0.92 6.86 -0.49
CA MET A 220 -0.50 6.99 -0.79
C MET A 220 -1.21 5.73 -0.33
N GLN A 221 -2.30 5.88 0.42
CA GLN A 221 -3.05 4.75 0.96
C GLN A 221 -4.48 4.79 0.43
N PHE A 222 -4.96 3.64 -0.03
CA PHE A 222 -6.37 3.38 -0.33
C PHE A 222 -6.88 2.38 0.70
N TRP A 223 -7.94 2.77 1.41
CA TRP A 223 -8.68 1.85 2.25
C TRP A 223 -9.96 1.44 1.55
N MET A 224 -10.24 0.15 1.56
CA MET A 224 -11.36 -0.42 0.81
C MET A 224 -12.13 -1.47 1.61
N SER A 225 -13.42 -1.55 1.30
CA SER A 225 -14.29 -2.69 1.63
C SER A 225 -14.34 -3.66 0.46
N ILE A 226 -14.72 -4.91 0.75
CA ILE A 226 -14.94 -5.99 -0.21
C ILE A 226 -16.22 -6.75 0.08
#